data_AF-A0A558DNQ2-F1
#
_entry.id   AF-A0A558DNQ2-F1
#
_cell.length_a   1.000
_cell.length_b   1.000
_cell.length_c   1.000
_cell.angle_alpha   90.00
_cell.angle_beta   90.00
_cell.angle_gamma   90.00
#
_symmetry.space_group_name_H-M   'P 1'
#
loop_
_entity.id
_entity.type
_entity.pdbx_description
1 polymer ?
#
loop_
_entity_poly.entity_id
_entity_poly.type
_entity_poly.pdbx_seq_one_letter_code
_entity_poly.pdbx_strand_id
1 'polypeptide(L)'
;MWIKSLRDLELILHGYGVALSVHGIDDTFVFAAGGGAFAKWVQARHGWSMACGWARAIEDHAEEEEPLALFYRLLDDYRSRRSDPGRNSDVVSTCQ
;
A
#
# COMPACT_ATOMS: atom_id res chain seq x y z
N MET A 1 11.88 11.38 15.62
CA MET A 1 10.44 11.57 15.32
C MET A 1 9.79 10.22 15.43
N TRP A 2 8.93 10.01 16.42
CA TRP A 2 8.29 8.71 16.68
C TRP A 2 7.03 8.65 15.82
N ILE A 3 6.89 7.63 14.97
CA ILE A 3 5.68 7.42 14.14
C ILE A 3 4.54 7.12 15.11
N LYS A 4 3.58 8.03 15.23
CA LYS A 4 2.44 7.90 16.17
C LYS A 4 1.11 7.66 15.46
N SER A 5 1.07 7.82 14.15
CA SER A 5 -0.12 7.61 13.34
C SER A 5 0.23 7.05 11.96
N LEU A 6 -0.77 6.47 11.31
CA LEU A 6 -0.63 5.92 9.96
C LEU A 6 -0.40 7.03 8.92
N ARG A 7 -0.99 8.21 9.14
CA ARG A 7 -0.73 9.41 8.34
C ARG A 7 0.70 9.92 8.48
N ASP A 8 1.31 9.86 9.65
CA ASP A 8 2.74 10.20 9.81
C ASP A 8 3.61 9.27 8.97
N LEU A 9 3.31 7.97 8.99
CA LEU A 9 4.03 6.99 8.18
C LEU A 9 3.86 7.24 6.68
N GLU A 10 2.64 7.48 6.22
CA GLU A 10 2.36 7.80 4.81
C GLU A 10 3.09 9.07 4.35
N LEU A 11 3.16 10.09 5.21
CA LEU A 11 3.89 11.32 4.92
C LEU A 11 5.40 11.09 4.80
N ILE A 12 6.00 10.31 5.71
CA ILE A 12 7.42 9.95 5.64
C ILE A 12 7.72 9.18 4.36
N LEU A 13 6.89 8.19 4.03
CA LEU A 13 7.06 7.40 2.80
C LEU A 13 6.87 8.25 1.55
N HIS A 14 5.94 9.21 1.58
CA HIS A 14 5.79 10.17 0.49
C HIS A 14 7.05 11.02 0.29
N GLY A 15 7.62 11.56 1.37
CA GLY A 15 8.88 12.30 1.33
C GLY A 15 10.05 11.46 0.81
N TYR A 16 10.11 10.19 1.21
CA TYR A 16 11.09 9.25 0.67
C TYR A 16 10.93 9.02 -0.84
N GLY A 17 9.69 8.82 -1.32
CA GLY A 17 9.40 8.70 -2.75
C GLY A 17 9.80 9.94 -3.55
N VAL A 18 9.58 11.14 -3.00
CA VAL A 18 10.07 12.39 -3.60
C VAL A 18 11.59 12.43 -3.67
N ALA A 19 12.29 12.03 -2.61
CA ALA A 19 13.74 12.00 -2.59
C ALA A 19 14.31 11.04 -3.65
N LEU A 20 13.74 9.84 -3.82
CA LEU A 20 14.13 8.90 -4.87
C LEU A 20 14.00 9.53 -6.27
N SER A 21 12.88 10.20 -6.53
CA SER A 21 12.62 10.89 -7.79
C SER A 21 13.64 11.99 -8.07
N VAL A 22 13.94 12.84 -7.08
CA VAL A 22 14.95 13.92 -7.20
C VAL A 22 16.34 13.37 -7.48
N HIS A 23 16.69 12.23 -6.89
CA HIS A 23 17.99 11.60 -7.07
C HIS A 23 18.05 10.65 -8.28
N GLY A 24 16.97 10.50 -9.06
CA GLY A 24 16.93 9.63 -10.23
C GLY A 24 17.12 8.15 -9.91
N ILE A 25 16.80 7.72 -8.69
CA ILE A 25 16.91 6.33 -8.28
C ILE A 25 15.65 5.61 -8.76
N ASP A 26 15.83 4.70 -9.72
CA ASP A 26 14.77 3.80 -10.21
C ASP A 26 14.54 2.67 -9.20
N ASP A 27 13.99 3.04 -8.05
CA ASP A 27 13.42 2.07 -7.11
C ASP A 27 11.92 1.93 -7.39
N THR A 28 11.42 0.70 -7.38
CA THR A 28 9.98 0.43 -7.57
C THR A 28 9.25 0.84 -6.29
N PHE A 29 9.06 2.15 -6.09
CA PHE A 29 8.44 2.69 -4.88
C PHE A 29 6.94 2.30 -4.84
N VAL A 30 6.64 1.26 -4.07
CA VAL A 30 5.30 0.63 -4.04
C VAL A 30 4.27 1.40 -3.19
N PHE A 31 4.69 2.36 -2.37
CA PHE A 31 3.87 2.99 -1.33
C PHE A 31 3.29 4.36 -1.69
N ALA A 32 3.35 4.76 -2.96
CA ALA A 32 2.72 6.02 -3.39
C ALA A 32 1.22 6.02 -3.05
N ALA A 33 0.77 7.02 -2.28
CA ALA A 33 -0.50 7.05 -1.57
C ALA A 33 -1.73 6.61 -2.40
N GLY A 34 -1.89 7.12 -3.62
CA GLY A 34 -3.02 6.81 -4.50
C GLY A 34 -2.71 5.96 -5.74
N GLY A 35 -1.44 5.58 -5.95
CA GLY A 35 -1.02 4.99 -7.23
C GLY A 35 0.04 3.89 -7.14
N GLY A 36 0.61 3.68 -5.95
CA GLY A 36 1.59 2.65 -5.69
C GLY A 36 1.00 1.25 -5.80
N ALA A 37 1.86 0.27 -6.09
CA ALA A 37 1.44 -1.12 -6.21
C ALA A 37 0.74 -1.65 -4.96
N PHE A 38 1.12 -1.16 -3.77
CA PHE A 38 0.45 -1.51 -2.51
C PHE A 38 -0.99 -0.99 -2.46
N ALA A 39 -1.19 0.32 -2.71
CA ALA A 39 -2.53 0.93 -2.70
C ALA A 39 -3.48 0.29 -3.73
N LYS A 40 -2.97 0.03 -4.94
CA LYS A 40 -3.71 -0.68 -6.00
C LYS A 40 -4.09 -2.10 -5.58
N TRP A 41 -3.19 -2.81 -4.92
CA TRP A 41 -3.46 -4.15 -4.42
C TRP A 41 -4.53 -4.16 -3.31
N VAL A 42 -4.47 -3.22 -2.36
CA VAL A 42 -5.50 -3.08 -1.31
C VAL A 42 -6.86 -2.76 -1.94
N GLN A 43 -6.92 -1.81 -2.87
CA GLN A 43 -8.13 -1.45 -3.60
C GLN A 43 -8.71 -2.67 -4.34
N ALA A 44 -7.89 -3.42 -5.08
CA ALA A 44 -8.36 -4.59 -5.81
C ALA A 44 -8.87 -5.71 -4.89
N ARG A 45 -8.25 -5.89 -3.72
CA ARG A 45 -8.61 -6.94 -2.78
C ARG A 45 -9.88 -6.63 -1.97
N HIS A 46 -10.04 -5.38 -1.55
CA HIS A 46 -11.07 -4.99 -0.59
C HIS A 46 -12.13 -4.04 -1.16
N GLY A 47 -11.93 -3.49 -2.35
CA GLY A 47 -12.83 -2.49 -2.95
C GLY A 47 -12.77 -1.11 -2.31
N TRP A 48 -11.81 -0.87 -1.42
CA TRP A 48 -11.70 0.40 -0.67
C TRP A 48 -11.31 1.55 -1.59
N SER A 49 -11.89 2.72 -1.34
CA SER A 49 -11.52 3.95 -2.03
C SER A 49 -10.10 4.39 -1.62
N MET A 50 -9.24 4.64 -2.62
CA MET A 50 -7.88 5.18 -2.41
C MET A 50 -7.78 6.67 -2.70
N ALA A 51 -8.92 7.37 -2.88
CA ALA A 51 -8.94 8.78 -3.25
C ALA A 51 -8.20 9.69 -2.25
N CYS A 52 -8.20 9.32 -0.96
CA CYS A 52 -7.51 10.03 0.12
C CYS A 52 -6.20 9.34 0.56
N GLY A 53 -5.71 8.35 -0.20
CA GLY A 53 -4.54 7.55 0.17
C GLY A 53 -4.88 6.31 1.00
N TRP A 54 -3.93 5.37 1.04
CA TRP A 54 -4.10 4.10 1.73
C TRP A 54 -4.16 4.28 3.25
N ALA A 55 -3.53 5.31 3.83
CA ALA A 55 -3.61 5.54 5.27
C ALA A 55 -5.03 5.87 5.70
N ARG A 56 -5.69 6.78 4.98
CA ARG A 56 -7.09 7.12 5.26
C ARG A 56 -8.02 5.93 5.05
N ALA A 57 -7.81 5.18 3.97
CA ALA A 57 -8.61 3.99 3.69
C ALA A 57 -8.51 2.95 4.81
N ILE A 58 -7.30 2.73 5.36
CA ILE A 58 -7.08 1.81 6.48
C ILE A 58 -7.73 2.34 7.76
N GLU A 59 -7.59 3.62 8.08
CA GLU A 59 -8.25 4.23 9.24
C GLU A 59 -9.78 4.07 9.19
N ASP A 60 -10.38 4.27 8.01
CA ASP A 60 -11.83 4.17 7.81
C ASP A 60 -12.36 2.72 7.90
N HIS A 61 -11.49 1.70 7.74
CA HIS A 61 -11.88 0.27 7.73
C HIS A 61 -11.19 -0.57 8.81
N ALA A 62 -10.50 0.07 9.77
CA ALA A 62 -9.83 -0.64 10.86
C ALA A 62 -10.82 -1.27 11.85
N GLU A 63 -12.05 -0.77 11.91
CA GLU A 63 -13.09 -1.22 12.85
C GLU A 63 -12.56 -1.22 14.30
N GLU A 64 -12.35 -2.40 14.91
CA GLU A 64 -11.80 -2.58 16.25
C GLU A 64 -10.28 -2.87 16.25
N GLU A 65 -9.68 -3.11 15.08
CA GLU A 65 -8.23 -3.31 14.92
C GLU A 65 -7.49 -1.96 15.01
N GLU A 66 -6.30 -1.95 15.58
CA GLU A 66 -5.46 -0.75 15.58
C GLU A 66 -4.97 -0.48 14.14
N PRO A 67 -5.13 0.75 13.58
CA PRO A 67 -4.84 1.01 12.17
C PRO A 67 -3.42 0.66 11.71
N LEU A 68 -2.42 0.84 12.57
CA LEU A 68 -1.04 0.48 12.25
C LEU A 68 -0.82 -1.04 12.23
N ALA A 69 -1.48 -1.78 13.12
CA ALA A 69 -1.52 -3.25 13.10
C ALA A 69 -2.17 -3.76 11.80
N LEU A 70 -3.32 -3.19 11.40
CA LEU A 70 -3.98 -3.51 10.13
C LEU A 70 -3.06 -3.24 8.94
N PHE A 71 -2.35 -2.12 8.93
CA PHE A 71 -1.36 -1.82 7.90
C PHE A 71 -0.26 -2.88 7.80
N TYR A 72 0.35 -3.28 8.92
CA TYR A 72 1.41 -4.28 8.88
C TYR A 72 0.89 -5.65 8.42
N ARG A 73 -0.31 -6.04 8.84
CA ARG A 73 -0.97 -7.26 8.37
C ARG A 73 -1.21 -7.24 6.84
N LEU A 74 -1.74 -6.14 6.32
CA LEU A 74 -1.92 -5.95 4.87
C LEU A 74 -0.59 -5.97 4.11
N LEU A 75 0.46 -5.40 4.71
CA LEU A 75 1.79 -5.38 4.13
C LEU A 75 2.42 -6.78 4.05
N ASP A 76 2.25 -7.59 5.09
CA ASP A 76 2.76 -8.97 5.10
C ASP A 76 1.99 -9.85 4.11
N ASP A 77 0.66 -9.66 3.99
CA ASP A 77 -0.16 -10.30 2.96
C ASP A 77 0.29 -9.93 1.53
N TYR A 78 0.56 -8.65 1.30
CA TYR A 78 1.05 -8.13 0.02
C TYR A 78 2.41 -8.74 -0.34
N ARG A 79 3.34 -8.82 0.63
CA ARG A 79 4.67 -9.42 0.45
C ARG A 79 4.61 -10.93 0.19
N SER A 80 3.76 -11.64 0.92
CA SER A 80 3.61 -13.11 0.78
C SER A 80 3.16 -13.50 -0.63
N ARG A 81 2.23 -12.73 -1.23
CA ARG A 81 1.79 -12.96 -2.62
C ARG A 81 2.87 -12.73 -3.67
N ARG A 82 3.77 -11.77 -3.43
CA ARG A 82 4.90 -11.50 -4.34
C ARG A 82 6.04 -12.50 -4.21
N SER A 83 6.13 -13.19 -3.07
CA SER A 83 7.18 -14.16 -2.79
C SER A 83 6.84 -15.56 -3.28
N ASP A 84 5.60 -15.78 -3.76
CA ASP A 84 5.08 -17.07 -4.19
C ASP A 84 4.99 -17.14 -5.74
N PRO A 85 6.04 -17.64 -6.43
CA PRO A 85 6.14 -17.59 -7.89
C PRO A 85 5.11 -18.45 -8.64
N GLY A 86 4.33 -19.28 -7.94
CA GLY A 86 3.37 -20.21 -8.54
C GLY A 86 1.94 -19.70 -8.73
N ARG A 87 1.62 -18.45 -8.33
CA ARG A 87 0.23 -17.95 -8.27
C ARG A 87 -0.08 -16.73 -9.17
N ASN A 88 0.82 -16.38 -10.09
CA ASN A 88 0.72 -15.17 -10.91
C ASN A 88 -0.04 -15.36 -12.26
N SER A 89 -0.81 -16.44 -12.45
CA SER A 89 -1.51 -16.72 -13.72
C SER A 89 -2.98 -16.31 -13.79
N ASP A 90 -3.66 -16.02 -12.67
CA ASP A 90 -5.13 -16.09 -12.65
C ASP A 90 -5.88 -14.76 -12.65
N VAL A 91 -5.22 -13.61 -12.84
CA VAL A 91 -5.90 -12.29 -12.76
C VAL A 91 -5.92 -11.51 -14.09
N VAL A 92 -5.40 -12.08 -15.19
CA VAL A 92 -5.43 -11.42 -16.52
C VAL A 92 -6.39 -12.11 -17.50
N SER A 93 -7.45 -12.75 -17.01
CA SER A 93 -8.42 -13.38 -17.92
C SER A 93 -9.83 -13.40 -17.36
N THR A 94 -10.47 -12.25 -17.18
CA THR A 94 -11.93 -12.08 -17.39
C THR A 94 -12.25 -10.57 -17.48
N CYS A 95 -12.09 -10.01 -18.67
CA CYS A 95 -12.82 -8.82 -19.16
C CYS A 95 -12.56 -8.79 -20.68
N GLN A 96 -13.22 -9.70 -21.38
CA GLN A 96 -13.42 -9.64 -22.82
C GLN A 96 -14.88 -9.94 -23.11
#